data_AF-A0A177EWE8-F1
#
_entry.id   AF-A0A177EWE8-F1
#
_cell.length_a   1.000
_cell.length_b   1.000
_cell.length_c   1.000
_cell.angle_alpha   90.00
_cell.angle_beta   90.00
_cell.angle_gamma   90.00
#
_symmetry.space_group_name_H-M   'P 1'
#
loop_
_entity.id
_entity.type
_entity.pdbx_description
1 polymer ?
#
loop_
_entity_poly.entity_id
_entity_poly.type
_entity_poly.pdbx_seq_one_letter_code
_entity_poly.pdbx_strand_id
1 'polypeptide(L)'
;MAKSARASVVKKNHRNLRAKVYGPASDARTARLSAKLQELAAKPKPESEKAMDVDDNAEQTTGDESRNAQSEVMDVDGPGAVTKPAKSSPSRSQANRKKHKVSKRKSKNSVVFASEIARKNKMARKKTKR
;
A
#
# COMPACT_ATOMS: atom_id res chain seq x y z
N MET A 1 -13.69 24.71 -0.52
CA MET A 1 -13.76 23.23 -0.37
C MET A 1 -12.39 22.70 0.03
N ALA A 2 -12.32 21.93 1.12
CA ALA A 2 -11.12 21.18 1.47
C ALA A 2 -10.79 20.14 0.39
N LYS A 3 -9.51 19.77 0.27
CA LYS A 3 -9.08 18.69 -0.62
C LYS A 3 -9.39 17.35 0.05
N SER A 4 -9.83 16.36 -0.74
CA SER A 4 -10.04 15.00 -0.22
C SER A 4 -8.71 14.31 0.09
N ALA A 5 -8.74 13.28 0.93
CA ALA A 5 -7.58 12.45 1.23
C ALA A 5 -6.95 11.79 -0.01
N ARG A 6 -7.75 11.57 -1.08
CA ARG A 6 -7.31 10.98 -2.35
C ARG A 6 -6.72 12.01 -3.32
N ALA A 7 -6.76 13.30 -2.99
CA ALA A 7 -6.22 14.35 -3.84
C ALA A 7 -4.71 14.12 -4.07
N SER A 8 -4.28 14.23 -5.33
CA SER A 8 -2.89 13.97 -5.74
C SER A 8 -1.87 14.83 -4.99
N VAL A 9 -2.22 16.09 -4.71
CA VAL A 9 -1.38 17.03 -3.96
C VAL A 9 -1.15 16.54 -2.53
N VAL A 10 -2.22 16.13 -1.84
CA VAL A 10 -2.15 15.60 -0.46
C VAL A 10 -1.27 14.35 -0.42
N LYS A 11 -1.48 13.42 -1.36
CA LYS A 11 -0.66 12.19 -1.47
C LYS A 11 0.82 12.49 -1.69
N LYS A 12 1.15 13.45 -2.56
CA LYS A 12 2.54 13.83 -2.84
C LYS A 12 3.20 14.42 -1.60
N ASN A 13 2.50 15.27 -0.86
CA ASN A 13 3.02 15.87 0.36
C ASN A 13 3.24 14.82 1.46
N HIS A 14 2.27 13.91 1.67
CA HIS A 14 2.43 12.83 2.65
C HIS A 14 3.60 11.90 2.30
N ARG A 15 3.81 11.59 1.01
CA ARG A 15 4.99 10.81 0.58
C ARG A 15 6.29 11.54 0.92
N ASN A 16 6.36 12.85 0.71
CA ASN A 16 7.54 13.64 1.05
C ASN A 16 7.80 13.68 2.56
N LEU A 17 6.76 13.83 3.38
CA LEU A 17 6.87 13.79 4.84
C LEU A 17 7.34 12.41 5.33
N ARG A 18 6.83 11.32 4.74
CA ARG A 18 7.29 9.97 5.04
C ARG A 18 8.77 9.78 4.70
N ALA A 19 9.21 10.23 3.53
CA ALA A 19 10.60 10.06 3.12
C ALA A 19 11.59 10.88 3.98
N LYS A 20 11.20 12.10 4.38
CA LYS A 20 12.12 13.02 5.06
C LYS A 20 12.06 12.95 6.59
N VAL A 21 10.88 12.79 7.14
CA VAL A 21 10.64 12.96 8.58
C VAL A 21 10.33 11.61 9.21
N TYR A 22 9.26 10.95 8.75
CA TYR A 22 8.75 9.78 9.48
C TYR A 22 9.56 8.50 9.25
N GLY A 23 10.11 8.29 8.05
CA GLY A 23 10.95 7.14 7.73
C GLY A 23 12.24 7.11 8.54
N PRO A 24 13.10 8.15 8.44
CA PRO A 24 14.34 8.19 9.23
C PRO A 24 14.10 8.12 10.74
N ALA A 25 13.02 8.72 11.24
CA ALA A 25 12.66 8.64 12.65
C ALA A 25 12.22 7.23 13.09
N SER A 26 11.47 6.50 12.25
CA SER A 26 11.12 5.11 12.54
C SER A 26 12.35 4.20 12.50
N ASP A 27 13.22 4.40 11.51
CA ASP A 27 14.42 3.58 11.32
C ASP A 27 15.42 3.78 12.48
N ALA A 28 15.57 5.02 12.97
CA ALA A 28 16.38 5.30 14.15
C ALA A 28 15.80 4.62 15.41
N ARG A 29 14.46 4.53 15.52
CA ARG A 29 13.81 3.85 16.65
C ARG A 29 14.04 2.35 16.58
N THR A 30 13.88 1.74 15.41
CA THR A 30 14.11 0.29 15.24
C THR A 30 15.58 -0.06 15.48
N ALA A 31 16.52 0.76 15.00
CA ALA A 31 17.95 0.58 15.28
C ALA A 31 18.23 0.58 16.79
N ARG A 32 17.70 1.54 17.55
CA ARG A 32 17.88 1.59 19.01
C ARG A 32 17.30 0.37 19.72
N LEU A 33 16.10 -0.06 19.34
CA LEU A 33 15.48 -1.24 19.93
C LEU A 33 16.28 -2.51 19.61
N SER A 34 16.76 -2.64 18.37
CA SER A 34 17.60 -3.79 17.98
C SER A 34 18.92 -3.84 18.73
N ALA A 35 19.59 -2.69 18.93
CA ALA A 35 20.80 -2.60 19.73
C ALA A 35 20.53 -3.02 21.19
N LYS A 36 19.45 -2.52 21.79
CA LYS A 36 19.05 -2.92 23.16
C LYS A 36 18.77 -4.42 23.27
N LEU A 37 18.15 -5.04 22.26
CA LEU A 37 17.90 -6.48 22.27
C LEU A 37 19.20 -7.29 22.12
N GLN A 38 20.14 -6.82 21.30
CA GLN A 38 21.46 -7.45 21.18
C GLN A 38 22.26 -7.33 22.48
N GLU A 39 22.23 -6.17 23.14
CA GLU A 39 22.82 -5.98 24.46
C GLU A 39 22.23 -6.95 25.49
N LEU A 40 20.90 -7.15 25.49
CA LEU A 40 20.26 -8.12 26.38
C LEU A 40 20.63 -9.57 26.06
N ALA A 41 20.74 -9.92 24.78
CA ALA A 41 21.14 -11.27 24.36
C ALA A 41 22.62 -11.56 24.65
N ALA A 42 23.48 -10.54 24.62
CA ALA A 42 24.89 -10.65 24.92
C ALA A 42 25.19 -10.73 26.42
N LYS A 43 24.23 -10.36 27.28
CA LYS A 43 24.37 -10.60 28.72
C LYS A 43 24.53 -12.11 28.93
N PRO A 44 25.59 -12.55 29.64
CA PRO A 44 25.74 -13.96 29.94
C PRO A 44 24.46 -14.44 30.62
N LYS A 45 23.97 -15.61 30.19
CA LYS A 45 22.82 -16.24 30.84
C LYS A 45 23.17 -16.31 32.34
N PRO A 46 22.34 -15.76 33.23
CA PRO A 46 22.63 -15.84 34.65
C PRO A 46 22.84 -17.31 35.00
N GLU A 47 23.98 -17.62 35.59
CA GLU A 47 24.26 -18.93 36.20
C GLU A 47 23.40 -19.08 37.46
N SER A 48 22.08 -19.04 37.32
CA SER A 48 21.16 -19.58 38.31
C SER A 48 20.75 -20.95 37.80
N GLU A 49 21.58 -21.92 38.15
CA GLU A 49 21.18 -23.28 38.49
C GLU A 49 20.49 -24.11 37.39
N LYS A 50 21.26 -25.07 36.88
CA LYS A 50 20.75 -26.39 36.47
C LYS A 50 19.84 -26.94 37.60
N ALA A 51 18.53 -26.79 37.49
CA ALA A 51 17.52 -27.73 38.02
C ALA A 51 16.11 -27.12 37.94
N MET A 52 15.46 -27.26 36.79
CA MET A 52 14.00 -27.42 36.74
C MET A 52 13.73 -28.27 35.50
N ASP A 53 13.74 -29.59 35.70
CA ASP A 53 13.08 -30.53 34.80
C ASP A 53 11.59 -30.16 34.84
N VAL A 54 11.05 -29.69 33.72
CA VAL A 54 9.62 -29.37 33.64
C VAL A 54 8.91 -30.65 33.23
N ASP A 55 8.61 -31.47 34.23
CA ASP A 55 7.59 -32.51 34.14
C ASP A 55 6.20 -31.88 33.98
N ASP A 56 5.38 -32.59 33.22
CA ASP A 56 4.00 -32.28 32.87
C ASP A 56 3.06 -32.08 34.09
N ASN A 57 2.12 -31.15 33.90
CA ASN A 57 0.74 -31.12 34.44
C ASN A 57 0.42 -30.58 35.86
N ALA A 58 -0.80 -30.01 35.95
CA ALA A 58 -1.62 -29.60 37.11
C ALA A 58 -1.26 -28.25 37.79
N GLU A 59 -2.06 -27.18 37.63
CA GLU A 59 -3.23 -26.82 38.47
C GLU A 59 -2.82 -26.56 39.95
N GLN A 60 -3.05 -25.44 40.65
CA GLN A 60 -4.14 -24.46 40.69
C GLN A 60 -3.73 -23.27 41.63
N THR A 61 -4.23 -22.05 41.33
CA THR A 61 -4.77 -20.98 42.23
C THR A 61 -3.98 -20.55 43.49
N THR A 62 -3.71 -19.28 43.80
CA THR A 62 -4.52 -18.04 43.96
C THR A 62 -3.50 -16.88 44.15
N GLY A 63 -3.69 -15.59 43.91
CA GLY A 63 -4.82 -14.70 43.64
C GLY A 63 -4.51 -13.37 44.36
N ASP A 64 -4.26 -12.28 43.63
CA ASP A 64 -4.61 -10.92 44.08
C ASP A 64 -4.78 -10.00 42.86
N GLU A 65 -5.90 -9.30 42.85
CA GLU A 65 -6.49 -8.57 41.72
C GLU A 65 -6.10 -7.09 41.76
N SER A 66 -5.85 -6.48 40.59
CA SER A 66 -6.13 -5.05 40.42
C SER A 66 -6.21 -4.62 38.95
N ARG A 67 -7.46 -4.43 38.52
CA ARG A 67 -7.95 -3.31 37.67
C ARG A 67 -7.81 -3.40 36.15
N ASN A 68 -8.95 -3.80 35.58
CA ASN A 68 -9.87 -2.93 34.84
C ASN A 68 -9.79 -2.92 33.30
N ALA A 69 -10.99 -3.03 32.75
CA ALA A 69 -11.47 -2.56 31.47
C ALA A 69 -11.23 -3.43 30.21
N GLN A 70 -12.32 -4.12 29.88
CA GLN A 70 -12.90 -4.20 28.54
C GLN A 70 -12.30 -5.25 27.61
N SER A 71 -12.87 -6.46 27.69
CA SER A 71 -12.89 -7.42 26.58
C SER A 71 -13.56 -6.78 25.36
N GLU A 72 -12.74 -6.34 24.42
CA GLU A 72 -13.15 -5.93 23.08
C GLU A 72 -13.73 -7.14 22.34
N VAL A 73 -15.03 -7.38 22.50
CA VAL A 73 -15.84 -8.11 21.52
C VAL A 73 -16.16 -7.10 20.43
N MET A 74 -15.38 -7.09 19.35
CA MET A 74 -15.69 -6.30 18.16
C MET A 74 -15.71 -7.19 16.91
N ASP A 75 -16.91 -7.21 16.33
CA ASP A 75 -17.44 -7.84 15.13
C ASP A 75 -16.47 -8.39 14.07
N VAL A 76 -16.73 -9.64 13.71
CA VAL A 76 -16.29 -10.28 12.47
C VAL A 76 -17.09 -9.65 11.33
N ASP A 77 -16.46 -8.76 10.55
CA ASP A 77 -17.03 -8.24 9.31
C ASP A 77 -17.39 -9.42 8.36
N GLY A 78 -18.68 -9.64 8.18
CA GLY A 78 -19.23 -10.68 7.31
C GLY A 78 -18.91 -10.44 5.82
N PRO A 79 -18.51 -11.48 5.05
CA PRO A 79 -18.24 -11.34 3.62
C PRO A 79 -19.57 -11.32 2.85
N GLY A 80 -20.13 -10.13 2.63
CA GLY A 80 -21.46 -10.00 2.04
C GLY A 80 -21.71 -8.72 1.24
N ALA A 81 -20.74 -8.22 0.48
CA ALA A 81 -20.95 -7.09 -0.42
C ALA A 81 -21.01 -7.55 -1.89
N VAL A 82 -22.23 -7.87 -2.32
CA VAL A 82 -22.63 -8.15 -3.71
C VAL A 82 -22.14 -7.02 -4.62
N THR A 83 -21.30 -7.34 -5.59
CA THR A 83 -20.73 -6.38 -6.53
C THR A 83 -21.80 -5.84 -7.49
N LYS A 84 -22.04 -4.53 -7.49
CA LYS A 84 -22.80 -3.84 -8.55
C LYS A 84 -21.81 -3.26 -9.57
N PRO A 85 -22.00 -3.43 -10.89
CA PRO A 85 -21.11 -2.87 -11.88
C PRO A 85 -21.22 -1.35 -11.91
N ALA A 86 -20.10 -0.66 -11.69
CA ALA A 86 -20.01 0.79 -11.76
C ALA A 86 -20.19 1.26 -13.22
N LYS A 87 -21.18 2.13 -13.44
CA LYS A 87 -21.44 2.82 -14.70
C LYS A 87 -20.22 3.65 -15.13
N SER A 88 -19.80 3.50 -16.38
CA SER A 88 -18.68 4.23 -16.98
C SER A 88 -18.95 5.75 -16.99
N SER A 89 -18.10 6.54 -16.34
CA SER A 89 -18.16 8.01 -16.44
C SER A 89 -17.65 8.48 -17.81
N PRO A 90 -18.27 9.50 -18.45
CA PRO A 90 -17.76 10.04 -19.70
C PRO A 90 -16.40 10.71 -19.47
N SER A 91 -15.42 10.33 -20.29
CA SER A 91 -14.09 10.94 -20.27
C SER A 91 -14.20 12.43 -20.55
N ARG A 92 -13.85 13.25 -19.56
CA ARG A 92 -13.73 14.70 -19.68
C ARG A 92 -12.66 15.00 -20.74
N SER A 93 -13.08 15.45 -21.91
CA SER A 93 -12.20 15.84 -23.02
C SER A 93 -11.45 17.12 -22.67
N GLN A 94 -10.35 16.98 -21.94
CA GLN A 94 -9.38 18.06 -21.84
C GLN A 94 -8.50 18.08 -23.09
N ALA A 95 -8.48 19.26 -23.72
CA ALA A 95 -7.44 19.80 -24.60
C ALA A 95 -7.49 19.43 -26.09
N ASN A 96 -8.41 20.08 -26.81
CA ASN A 96 -8.08 20.57 -28.16
C ASN A 96 -7.08 21.73 -28.05
N ARG A 97 -5.80 21.40 -27.87
CA ARG A 97 -4.68 22.23 -28.32
C ARG A 97 -3.73 21.34 -29.11
N LYS A 98 -4.14 20.99 -30.32
CA LYS A 98 -3.24 20.45 -31.35
C LYS A 98 -2.30 21.57 -31.81
N LYS A 99 -1.32 21.93 -30.98
CA LYS A 99 -0.06 22.43 -31.52
C LYS A 99 0.68 21.18 -31.96
N HIS A 100 0.97 21.07 -33.25
CA HIS A 100 1.73 19.98 -33.85
C HIS A 100 3.10 19.82 -33.18
N LYS A 101 3.15 19.12 -32.05
CA LYS A 101 4.39 18.50 -31.57
C LYS A 101 4.55 17.23 -32.39
N VAL A 102 5.28 17.33 -33.49
CA VAL A 102 5.85 16.14 -34.14
C VAL A 102 6.76 15.49 -33.10
N SER A 103 6.23 14.49 -32.42
CA SER A 103 6.97 13.71 -31.45
C SER A 103 8.08 12.99 -32.19
N LYS A 104 9.35 13.39 -31.97
CA LYS A 104 10.56 12.70 -32.46
C LYS A 104 10.77 11.31 -31.82
N ARG A 105 9.71 10.68 -31.32
CA ARG A 105 9.78 9.35 -30.68
C ARG A 105 9.54 8.30 -31.74
N LYS A 106 10.41 7.29 -31.80
CA LYS A 106 10.23 6.09 -32.61
C LYS A 106 8.87 5.47 -32.28
N SER A 107 8.13 5.02 -33.29
CA SER A 107 6.88 4.29 -33.08
C SER A 107 7.16 3.07 -32.21
N LYS A 108 6.44 2.91 -31.11
CA LYS A 108 6.53 1.68 -30.32
C LYS A 108 5.85 0.55 -31.10
N ASN A 109 6.49 -0.61 -31.17
CA ASN A 109 5.89 -1.80 -31.77
C ASN A 109 4.78 -2.30 -30.84
N SER A 110 3.54 -1.86 -31.08
CA SER A 110 2.36 -2.37 -30.38
C SER A 110 1.85 -3.62 -31.11
N VAL A 111 1.93 -4.78 -30.45
CA VAL A 111 1.34 -6.04 -30.94
C VAL A 111 -0.16 -6.05 -30.59
N VAL A 112 -0.88 -5.05 -31.08
CA VAL A 112 -2.33 -4.94 -30.90
C VAL A 112 -2.95 -4.74 -32.27
N PHE A 113 -4.07 -5.43 -32.52
CA PHE A 113 -4.81 -5.28 -33.76
C PHE A 113 -5.27 -3.83 -33.93
N ALA A 114 -5.01 -3.26 -35.11
CA ALA A 114 -5.49 -1.92 -35.43
C ALA A 114 -7.02 -1.86 -35.33
N SER A 115 -7.53 -0.87 -34.60
CA SER A 115 -8.98 -0.67 -34.44
C SER A 115 -9.68 -0.45 -35.79
N GLU A 116 -10.96 -0.80 -35.87
CA GLU A 116 -11.74 -0.66 -37.11
C GLU A 116 -11.76 0.78 -37.63
N ILE A 117 -11.82 1.75 -36.72
CA ILE A 117 -11.76 3.19 -37.04
C ILE A 117 -10.42 3.53 -37.71
N ALA A 118 -9.30 3.01 -37.20
CA ALA A 118 -7.99 3.24 -37.80
C ALA A 118 -7.89 2.60 -39.21
N ARG A 119 -8.50 1.42 -39.41
CA ARG A 119 -8.55 0.75 -40.73
C ARG A 119 -9.37 1.54 -41.74
N LYS A 120 -10.57 2.00 -41.37
CA LYS A 120 -11.45 2.82 -42.24
C LYS A 120 -10.75 4.11 -42.67
N ASN A 121 -10.10 4.80 -41.73
CA ASN A 121 -9.35 6.03 -42.02
C ASN A 121 -8.15 5.80 -42.95
N LYS A 122 -7.43 4.68 -42.79
CA LYS A 122 -6.33 4.31 -43.70
C LYS A 122 -6.83 4.04 -45.13
N MET A 123 -7.97 3.37 -45.27
CA MET A 123 -8.58 3.08 -46.58
C MET A 123 -9.05 4.37 -47.27
N ALA A 124 -9.68 5.29 -46.53
CA ALA A 124 -10.09 6.59 -47.05
C ALA A 124 -8.89 7.40 -47.58
N ARG A 125 -7.80 7.48 -46.80
CA ARG A 125 -6.56 8.19 -47.22
C ARG A 125 -5.87 7.56 -48.42
N LYS A 126 -6.04 6.25 -48.66
CA LYS A 126 -5.48 5.57 -49.85
C LYS A 126 -6.30 5.87 -51.10
N LYS A 127 -7.61 6.05 -50.96
CA LYS A 127 -8.51 6.43 -52.07
C LYS A 127 -8.26 7.86 -52.56
N THR A 128 -7.96 8.80 -51.66
CA THR A 128 -7.69 10.20 -52.01
C THR A 128 -6.28 10.45 -52.55
N LYS A 129 -5.43 9.42 -52.62
CA LYS A 129 -4.03 9.51 -53.06
C LYS A 129 -3.79 8.79 -54.41
N ARG A 130 -4.85 8.23 -54.99
CA ARG A 130 -4.93 7.80 -56.40
C ARG A 130 -5.72 8.86 -57.14
#